data_AF-A1ZZR7-F1
#
_entry.id   AF-A1ZZR7-F1
#
_cell.length_a   1.000
_cell.length_b   1.000
_cell.length_c   1.000
_cell.angle_alpha   90.00
_cell.angle_beta   90.00
_cell.angle_gamma   90.00
#
_symmetry.space_group_name_H-M   'P 1'
#
loop_
_entity.id
_entity.type
_entity.pdbx_description
1 polymer ?
#
loop_
_entity_poly.entity_id
_entity_poly.type
_entity_poly.pdbx_seq_one_letter_code
_entity_poly.pdbx_strand_id
1 'polypeptide(L)'
;MLLGQNTLTLDTPETTVENNASITRAANKTTNAYHALKDINEVDPLTDEDHETLQMVREVLRKRNAIDKFGVSLLHDHFEVNEDEILLETHDPISRTLTVKPYRNESLKEADIDDDGFMQTNWRFDQDDPKNLLCMVYCTINHAPEHRGAL
;
A
#
# COMPACT_ATOMS: atom_id res chain seq x y z
N MET A 1 49.91 19.02 39.67
CA MET A 1 49.44 17.69 39.24
C MET A 1 48.17 17.39 40.01
N LEU A 2 47.00 17.64 39.40
CA LEU A 2 45.69 17.31 39.93
C LEU A 2 44.86 16.77 38.76
N LEU A 3 44.37 15.55 38.92
CA LEU A 3 43.60 14.79 37.95
C LEU A 3 42.15 15.31 37.97
N GLY A 4 41.68 15.87 36.85
CA GLY A 4 40.27 16.20 36.65
C GLY A 4 39.52 14.96 36.17
N GLN A 5 38.53 14.52 36.94
CA GLN A 5 37.59 13.46 36.57
C GLN A 5 36.63 13.99 35.50
N ASN A 6 36.57 13.35 34.34
CA ASN A 6 35.63 13.68 33.28
C ASN A 6 34.47 12.65 33.32
N THR A 7 33.36 13.04 33.92
CA THR A 7 32.10 12.27 33.91
C THR A 7 31.44 12.43 32.54
N LEU A 8 31.38 11.35 31.75
CA LEU A 8 30.59 11.27 30.52
C LEU A 8 29.11 11.06 30.89
N THR A 9 28.28 12.08 30.71
CA THR A 9 26.83 11.92 30.68
C THR A 9 26.40 11.42 29.30
N LEU A 10 25.75 10.26 29.25
CA LEU A 10 25.08 9.73 28.07
C LEU A 10 23.75 10.48 27.90
N ASP A 11 23.70 11.41 26.95
CA ASP A 11 22.45 12.03 26.53
C ASP A 11 21.59 10.98 25.80
N THR A 12 20.52 10.55 26.45
CA THR A 12 19.43 9.82 25.78
C THR A 12 18.61 10.81 24.95
N PRO A 13 18.40 10.60 23.64
CA PRO A 13 17.48 11.44 22.89
C PRO A 13 16.05 11.15 23.34
N GLU A 14 15.37 12.17 23.84
CA GLU A 14 13.92 12.19 24.06
C GLU A 14 13.21 11.83 22.75
N THR A 15 12.49 10.70 22.75
CA THR A 15 11.53 10.39 21.69
C THR A 15 10.31 11.28 21.86
N THR A 16 10.26 12.38 21.11
CA THR A 16 9.01 13.08 20.86
C THR A 16 8.10 12.20 20.04
N VAL A 17 7.02 11.72 20.65
CA VAL A 17 5.87 11.12 19.97
C VAL A 17 5.19 12.26 19.22
N GLU A 18 5.54 12.45 17.94
CA GLU A 18 4.81 13.35 17.07
C GLU A 18 3.44 12.72 16.76
N ASN A 19 2.39 13.43 17.17
CA ASN A 19 1.00 13.09 16.88
C ASN A 19 0.79 13.07 15.36
N ASN A 20 0.52 11.90 14.79
CA ASN A 20 0.14 11.70 13.38
C ASN A 20 -1.29 12.17 13.07
N ALA A 21 -1.70 13.31 13.62
CA ALA A 21 -3.01 13.91 13.40
C ALA A 21 -2.86 15.13 12.50
N SER A 22 -2.51 14.92 11.22
CA SER A 22 -2.68 15.88 10.10
C SER A 22 -2.27 15.23 8.78
N ILE A 23 -2.87 14.09 8.43
CA ILE A 23 -2.87 13.60 7.04
C ILE A 23 -4.16 14.13 6.42
N THR A 24 -4.18 15.42 6.06
CA THR A 24 -5.26 15.94 5.22
C THR A 24 -4.69 16.86 4.13
N ARG A 25 -4.74 16.31 2.92
CA ARG A 25 -5.14 16.97 1.67
C ARG A 25 -4.23 18.10 1.16
N ALA A 26 -3.05 17.71 0.68
CA ALA A 26 -2.50 18.36 -0.51
C ALA A 26 -3.08 17.66 -1.74
N ALA A 27 -3.74 18.42 -2.63
CA ALA A 27 -4.13 17.95 -3.95
C ALA A 27 -2.87 17.70 -4.79
N ASN A 28 -2.15 16.62 -4.51
CA ASN A 28 -1.08 16.17 -5.37
C ASN A 28 -1.75 15.60 -6.61
N LYS A 29 -1.42 16.21 -7.76
CA LYS A 29 -1.67 15.68 -9.10
C LYS A 29 -1.39 14.19 -9.06
N THR A 30 -2.45 13.40 -8.96
CA THR A 30 -2.35 11.98 -8.62
C THR A 30 -1.98 11.31 -9.91
N THR A 31 -0.67 11.25 -10.19
CA THR A 31 -0.17 10.45 -11.30
C THR A 31 -0.74 9.06 -11.10
N ASN A 32 -1.52 8.61 -12.07
CA ASN A 32 -2.13 7.30 -12.04
C ASN A 32 -1.05 6.24 -11.74
N ALA A 33 -1.21 5.54 -10.62
CA ALA A 33 -0.19 4.65 -10.09
C ALA A 33 0.02 3.39 -10.96
N TYR A 34 -0.78 3.20 -12.00
CA TYR A 34 -0.66 2.16 -13.02
C TYR A 34 0.10 2.62 -14.28
N HIS A 35 0.11 3.91 -14.61
CA HIS A 35 0.59 4.45 -15.92
C HIS A 35 2.05 4.09 -16.28
N ALA A 36 2.89 3.78 -15.29
CA ALA A 36 4.29 3.41 -15.51
C ALA A 36 4.57 1.90 -15.43
N LEU A 37 3.54 1.06 -15.32
CA LEU A 37 3.69 -0.39 -15.23
C LEU A 37 3.67 -1.03 -16.63
N LYS A 38 4.48 -2.08 -16.81
CA LYS A 38 4.46 -2.88 -18.03
C LYS A 38 3.25 -3.81 -18.01
N ASP A 39 2.72 -4.14 -19.19
CA ASP A 39 1.78 -5.26 -19.32
C ASP A 39 2.42 -6.56 -18.79
N ILE A 40 1.64 -7.43 -18.16
CA ILE A 40 2.15 -8.70 -17.60
C ILE A 40 2.94 -9.54 -18.62
N ASN A 41 2.59 -9.47 -19.90
CA ASN A 41 3.25 -10.23 -20.96
C ASN A 41 4.61 -9.62 -21.37
N GLU A 42 4.92 -8.43 -20.86
CA GLU A 42 6.16 -7.68 -21.12
C GLU A 42 7.05 -7.55 -19.87
N VAL A 43 6.61 -8.08 -18.72
CA VAL A 43 7.43 -8.12 -17.51
C VAL A 43 8.54 -9.15 -17.68
N ASP A 44 9.76 -8.73 -17.34
CA ASP A 44 10.93 -9.60 -17.39
C ASP A 44 10.78 -10.75 -16.36
N PRO A 45 11.24 -11.98 -16.68
CA PRO A 45 11.28 -13.06 -15.71
C PRO A 45 12.11 -12.69 -14.48
N LEU A 46 11.75 -13.26 -13.32
CA LEU A 46 12.51 -13.04 -12.08
C LEU A 46 13.96 -13.52 -12.23
N THR A 47 14.86 -12.70 -11.72
CA THR A 47 16.31 -12.93 -11.70
C THR A 47 16.79 -13.32 -10.30
N ASP A 48 18.05 -13.74 -10.19
CA ASP A 48 18.69 -14.00 -8.89
C ASP A 48 18.72 -12.74 -8.01
N GLU A 49 18.92 -11.56 -8.60
CA GLU A 49 18.89 -10.27 -7.88
C GLU A 49 17.50 -9.95 -7.32
N ASP A 50 16.43 -10.28 -8.06
CA ASP A 50 15.06 -10.16 -7.56
C ASP A 50 14.82 -11.10 -6.37
N HIS A 51 15.34 -12.33 -6.44
CA HIS A 51 15.26 -13.28 -5.34
C HIS A 51 16.02 -12.79 -4.09
N GLU A 52 17.20 -12.20 -4.24
CA GLU A 52 17.94 -11.57 -3.15
C GLU A 52 17.14 -10.40 -2.53
N THR A 53 16.49 -9.60 -3.37
CA THR A 53 15.62 -8.49 -2.94
C THR A 53 14.43 -9.00 -2.10
N LEU A 54 13.75 -10.05 -2.58
CA LEU A 54 12.63 -10.69 -1.86
C LEU A 54 13.06 -11.29 -0.52
N GLN A 55 14.28 -11.84 -0.44
CA GLN A 55 14.84 -12.32 0.83
C GLN A 55 15.05 -11.17 1.84
N MET A 56 15.53 -10.02 1.38
CA MET A 56 15.68 -8.84 2.24
C MET A 56 14.34 -8.34 2.77
N VAL A 57 13.30 -8.27 1.92
CA VAL A 57 11.93 -7.91 2.35
C VAL A 57 11.42 -8.89 3.41
N ARG A 58 11.56 -10.20 3.18
CA ARG A 58 11.17 -11.25 4.14
C ARG A 58 11.83 -11.04 5.50
N GLU A 59 13.12 -10.74 5.52
CA GLU A 59 13.84 -10.53 6.79
C GLU A 59 13.39 -9.27 7.54
N VAL A 60 13.01 -8.20 6.83
CA VAL A 60 12.40 -7.01 7.46
C VAL A 60 11.05 -7.37 8.08
N LEU A 61 10.17 -8.02 7.33
CA LEU A 61 8.84 -8.43 7.81
C LEU A 61 8.94 -9.35 9.03
N ARG A 62 9.86 -10.33 8.99
CA ARG A 62 10.13 -11.23 10.12
C ARG A 62 10.58 -10.47 11.37
N LYS A 63 11.56 -9.56 11.23
CA LYS A 63 12.09 -8.76 12.37
C LYS A 63 11.04 -7.84 12.99
N ARG A 64 10.00 -7.48 12.25
CA ARG A 64 8.90 -6.61 12.71
C ARG A 64 7.65 -7.40 13.15
N ASN A 65 7.72 -8.74 13.21
CA ASN A 65 6.56 -9.61 13.49
C ASN A 65 5.37 -9.36 12.54
N ALA A 66 5.67 -9.04 11.28
CA ALA A 66 4.66 -8.71 10.27
C ALA A 66 4.61 -9.72 9.11
N ILE A 67 5.34 -10.83 9.23
CA ILE A 67 5.46 -11.86 8.18
C ILE A 67 4.14 -12.57 7.85
N ASP A 68 3.22 -12.63 8.82
CA ASP A 68 1.88 -13.22 8.62
C ASP A 68 0.83 -12.16 8.23
N LYS A 69 1.24 -10.89 8.11
CA LYS A 69 0.33 -9.77 7.81
C LYS A 69 0.51 -9.24 6.40
N PHE A 70 1.74 -9.16 5.92
CA PHE A 70 2.06 -8.54 4.64
C PHE A 70 2.77 -9.51 3.70
N GLY A 71 2.44 -9.38 2.41
CA GLY A 71 3.12 -10.04 1.30
C GLY A 71 3.61 -9.02 0.29
N VAL A 72 4.07 -9.52 -0.86
CA VAL A 72 4.48 -8.70 -2.00
C VAL A 72 3.74 -9.16 -3.25
N SER A 73 3.44 -8.22 -4.13
CA SER A 73 2.86 -8.45 -5.45
C SER A 73 3.84 -7.96 -6.52
N LEU A 74 3.88 -8.65 -7.66
CA LEU A 74 4.62 -8.17 -8.82
C LEU A 74 3.86 -6.96 -9.40
N LEU A 75 4.55 -5.84 -9.60
CA LEU A 75 3.93 -4.66 -10.21
C LEU A 75 3.85 -4.85 -11.73
N HIS A 76 2.64 -4.86 -12.26
CA HIS A 76 2.33 -5.00 -13.68
C HIS A 76 0.96 -4.39 -13.94
N ASP A 77 0.64 -4.18 -15.21
CA ASP A 77 -0.69 -3.87 -15.67
C ASP A 77 -1.28 -5.06 -16.45
N HIS A 78 -2.61 -5.16 -16.45
CA HIS A 78 -3.37 -6.09 -17.28
C HIS A 78 -4.29 -5.36 -18.25
N PHE A 79 -4.68 -4.13 -17.93
CA PHE A 79 -5.61 -3.31 -18.70
C PHE A 79 -5.57 -1.88 -18.18
N GLU A 80 -5.86 -0.92 -19.05
CA GLU A 80 -5.87 0.49 -18.67
C GLU A 80 -6.85 0.77 -17.52
N VAL A 81 -6.32 1.29 -16.41
CA VAL A 81 -7.07 1.93 -15.33
C VAL A 81 -7.02 3.43 -15.59
N ASN A 82 -8.15 4.12 -15.69
CA ASN A 82 -8.16 5.55 -15.95
C ASN A 82 -7.81 6.38 -14.69
N GLU A 83 -7.42 7.64 -14.87
CA GLU A 83 -7.15 8.56 -13.73
C GLU A 83 -8.35 8.72 -12.79
N ASP A 84 -9.57 8.52 -13.31
CA ASP A 84 -10.80 8.62 -12.56
C ASP A 84 -11.32 7.30 -11.98
N GLU A 85 -10.58 6.20 -12.14
CA GLU A 85 -10.94 4.86 -11.71
C GLU A 85 -10.05 4.36 -10.55
N ILE A 86 -10.62 3.48 -9.72
CA ILE A 86 -9.88 2.68 -8.75
C ILE A 86 -10.17 1.20 -8.96
N LEU A 87 -9.25 0.32 -8.54
CA LEU A 87 -9.53 -1.11 -8.50
C LEU A 87 -10.19 -1.50 -7.18
N LEU A 88 -11.33 -2.18 -7.29
CA LEU A 88 -12.07 -2.71 -6.15
C LEU A 88 -12.13 -4.22 -6.21
N GLU A 89 -11.61 -4.85 -5.16
CA GLU A 89 -11.74 -6.25 -4.84
C GLU A 89 -13.06 -6.52 -4.09
N THR A 90 -13.76 -7.54 -4.57
CA THR A 90 -14.96 -8.10 -3.94
C THR A 90 -14.83 -9.62 -3.87
N HIS A 91 -15.56 -10.24 -2.95
CA HIS A 91 -15.51 -11.68 -2.75
C HIS A 91 -16.90 -12.31 -2.74
N ASP A 92 -17.02 -13.50 -3.31
CA ASP A 92 -18.17 -14.38 -3.17
C ASP A 92 -17.71 -15.69 -2.50
N PRO A 93 -18.04 -15.90 -1.21
CA PRO A 93 -17.60 -17.09 -0.49
C PRO A 93 -18.31 -18.37 -0.95
N ILE A 94 -19.46 -18.27 -1.60
CA ILE A 94 -20.22 -19.44 -2.09
C ILE A 94 -19.54 -20.00 -3.33
N SER A 95 -19.26 -19.14 -4.32
CA SER A 95 -18.52 -19.55 -5.51
C SER A 95 -17.00 -19.62 -5.30
N ARG A 96 -16.50 -19.08 -4.18
CA ARG A 96 -15.08 -18.94 -3.84
C ARG A 96 -14.32 -18.10 -4.88
N THR A 97 -14.93 -17.00 -5.29
CA THR A 97 -14.40 -16.11 -6.31
C THR A 97 -13.98 -14.78 -5.69
N LEU A 98 -12.79 -14.31 -6.04
CA LEU A 98 -12.39 -12.92 -5.87
C LEU A 98 -12.50 -12.23 -7.23
N THR A 99 -13.08 -11.03 -7.25
CA THR A 99 -13.18 -10.21 -8.46
C THR A 99 -12.58 -8.84 -8.18
N VAL A 100 -11.60 -8.45 -9.00
CA VAL A 100 -11.02 -7.11 -9.03
C VAL A 100 -11.40 -6.47 -10.34
N LYS A 101 -11.98 -5.26 -10.30
CA LYS A 101 -12.33 -4.50 -11.51
C LYS A 101 -12.24 -2.99 -11.29
N PRO A 102 -12.07 -2.19 -12.36
CA PRO A 102 -12.21 -0.74 -12.29
C PRO A 102 -13.59 -0.32 -11.81
N TYR A 103 -13.61 0.68 -10.95
CA TYR A 103 -14.81 1.39 -10.52
C TYR A 103 -14.63 2.89 -10.70
N ARG A 104 -15.64 3.49 -11.34
CA ARG A 104 -15.82 4.94 -11.43
C ARG A 104 -16.74 5.37 -10.31
N ASN A 105 -16.20 5.83 -9.19
CA ASN A 105 -17.02 6.44 -8.16
C ASN A 105 -16.25 7.53 -7.42
N GLU A 106 -16.70 8.77 -7.55
CA GLU A 106 -16.21 9.93 -6.79
C GLU A 106 -16.33 9.69 -5.29
N SER A 107 -17.38 8.99 -4.84
CA SER A 107 -17.57 8.62 -3.43
C SER A 107 -16.52 7.66 -2.91
N LEU A 108 -15.90 6.81 -3.74
CA LEU A 108 -14.79 5.95 -3.29
C LEU A 108 -13.47 6.73 -3.16
N LYS A 109 -13.32 7.82 -3.91
CA LYS A 109 -12.16 8.73 -3.79
C LYS A 109 -12.25 9.59 -2.54
N GLU A 110 -13.46 9.80 -2.02
CA GLU A 110 -13.75 10.57 -0.81
C GLU A 110 -14.08 9.70 0.41
N ALA A 111 -14.34 8.40 0.21
CA ALA A 111 -14.70 7.47 1.27
C ALA A 111 -13.59 7.41 2.31
N ASP A 112 -13.96 7.56 3.57
CA ASP A 112 -13.04 7.31 4.66
C ASP A 112 -12.96 5.80 4.81
N ILE A 113 -11.79 5.27 4.46
CA ILE A 113 -11.56 3.82 4.28
C ILE A 113 -11.98 3.07 5.56
N ASP A 114 -11.75 3.69 6.71
CA ASP A 114 -12.03 3.10 8.01
C ASP A 114 -13.54 3.16 8.41
N ASP A 115 -14.31 4.12 7.90
CA ASP A 115 -15.72 4.32 8.28
C ASP A 115 -16.72 3.71 7.26
N ASP A 116 -16.33 3.60 5.98
CA ASP A 116 -17.23 3.17 4.90
C ASP A 116 -17.11 1.67 4.54
N GLY A 117 -16.33 0.90 5.31
CA GLY A 117 -16.23 -0.55 5.14
C GLY A 117 -15.32 -0.99 3.99
N PHE A 118 -14.32 -0.18 3.66
CA PHE A 118 -13.27 -0.51 2.70
C PHE A 118 -11.98 -0.87 3.43
N MET A 119 -11.15 -1.72 2.85
CA MET A 119 -9.85 -2.09 3.37
C MET A 119 -8.82 -1.93 2.27
N GLN A 120 -7.75 -1.19 2.50
CA GLN A 120 -6.63 -1.17 1.56
C GLN A 120 -5.95 -2.54 1.56
N THR A 121 -5.63 -3.08 0.39
CA THR A 121 -5.08 -4.45 0.26
C THR A 121 -3.85 -4.55 -0.62
N ASN A 122 -3.62 -3.57 -1.50
CA ASN A 122 -2.45 -3.53 -2.37
C ASN A 122 -1.93 -2.09 -2.45
N TRP A 123 -0.63 -1.93 -2.30
CA TRP A 123 0.03 -0.64 -2.29
C TRP A 123 1.27 -0.63 -3.17
N ARG A 124 1.58 0.54 -3.70
CA ARG A 124 2.82 0.84 -4.40
C ARG A 124 3.55 1.97 -3.67
N PHE A 125 4.84 1.78 -3.45
CA PHE A 125 5.70 2.87 -2.97
C PHE A 125 5.82 3.93 -4.06
N ASP A 126 5.62 5.19 -3.68
CA ASP A 126 5.89 6.32 -4.55
C ASP A 126 7.41 6.41 -4.81
N GLN A 127 7.79 6.59 -6.07
CA GLN A 127 9.20 6.70 -6.45
C GLN A 127 9.77 8.10 -6.16
N ASP A 128 8.91 9.12 -6.13
CA ASP A 128 9.32 10.52 -5.96
C ASP A 128 9.31 10.95 -4.49
N ASP A 129 8.49 10.30 -3.66
CA ASP A 129 8.44 10.51 -2.21
C ASP A 129 8.42 9.18 -1.45
N PRO A 130 9.55 8.75 -0.85
CA PRO A 130 9.66 7.47 -0.16
C PRO A 130 8.79 7.37 1.10
N LYS A 131 8.16 8.46 1.55
CA LYS A 131 7.20 8.46 2.66
C LYS A 131 5.78 8.16 2.19
N ASN A 132 5.50 8.24 0.89
CA ASN A 132 4.18 8.04 0.33
C ASN A 132 3.96 6.58 -0.07
N LEU A 133 2.80 6.08 0.32
CA LEU A 133 2.29 4.77 -0.02
C LEU A 133 0.98 4.96 -0.79
N LEU A 134 0.97 4.62 -2.07
CA LEU A 134 -0.19 4.74 -2.94
C LEU A 134 -1.00 3.46 -2.86
N CYS A 135 -2.25 3.54 -2.42
CA CYS A 135 -3.14 2.38 -2.46
C CYS A 135 -3.61 2.14 -3.90
N MET A 136 -3.41 0.92 -4.37
CA MET A 136 -3.75 0.45 -5.72
C MET A 136 -5.12 -0.23 -5.72
N VAL A 137 -5.38 -1.08 -4.72
CA VAL A 137 -6.58 -1.93 -4.65
C VAL A 137 -7.20 -1.85 -3.26
N TYR A 138 -8.52 -1.65 -3.25
CA TYR A 138 -9.35 -1.67 -2.05
C TYR A 138 -10.20 -2.93 -2.05
N CYS A 139 -10.49 -3.49 -0.87
CA CYS A 139 -11.42 -4.59 -0.68
C CYS A 139 -12.64 -4.10 0.10
N THR A 140 -13.82 -4.57 -0.28
CA THR A 140 -15.05 -4.28 0.48
C THR A 140 -15.27 -5.31 1.57
N ILE A 141 -15.32 -4.87 2.83
CA ILE A 141 -15.49 -5.76 3.98
C ILE A 141 -16.97 -6.15 4.15
N ASN A 142 -17.88 -5.25 3.76
CA ASN A 142 -19.31 -5.36 4.06
C ASN A 142 -20.20 -5.81 2.87
N HIS A 143 -19.62 -6.20 1.74
CA HIS A 143 -20.44 -6.62 0.60
C HIS A 143 -20.95 -8.05 0.69
N ALA A 144 -22.17 -8.15 1.24
CA ALA A 144 -23.18 -9.11 0.80
C ALA A 144 -23.53 -8.85 -0.70
N PRO A 145 -24.09 -9.83 -1.45
CA PRO A 145 -24.14 -9.85 -2.92
C PRO A 145 -25.11 -8.84 -3.57
N GLU A 146 -25.44 -7.74 -2.90
CA GLU A 146 -26.46 -6.77 -3.31
C GLU A 146 -25.89 -5.38 -3.61
N HIS A 147 -24.89 -5.30 -4.49
CA HIS A 147 -24.72 -4.14 -5.37
C HIS A 147 -24.92 -4.59 -6.82
N ARG A 148 -26.13 -5.08 -7.09
CA ARG A 148 -26.65 -5.18 -8.45
C ARG A 148 -26.94 -3.76 -8.96
N GLY A 149 -26.11 -3.30 -9.88
CA GLY A 149 -26.25 -2.06 -10.64
C GLY A 149 -24.86 -1.44 -10.83
N ALA A 150 -24.27 -1.38 -12.02
CA ALA A 150 -24.88 -1.08 -13.30
C ALA A 150 -24.34 -1.97 -14.44
N LEU A 151 -25.26 -2.37 -15.30
CA LEU A 151 -25.03 -2.52 -16.75
C LEU A 151 -24.80 -1.14 -17.36
#